data_AF-A0A0R1WMT4-F1
#
_entry.id   AF-A0A0R1WMT4-F1
#
_cell.length_a   1.000
_cell.length_b   1.000
_cell.length_c   1.000
_cell.angle_alpha   90.00
_cell.angle_beta   90.00
_cell.angle_gamma   90.00
#
_symmetry.space_group_name_H-M   'P 1'
#
loop_
_entity.id
_entity.type
_entity.pdbx_description
1 polymer ?
#
loop_
_entity_poly.entity_id
_entity_poly.type
_entity_poly.pdbx_seq_one_letter_code
_entity_poly.pdbx_strand_id
1 'polypeptide(L)'
;MPKSMMIWNTYRSRLIGQLMQKAGIIVIPTVSWADEKTFDFCFDGLPQESTLAISTIGVRRKQSDYELWQSGVDEMIERCKPRRLMIYGDEVDYQFPKNIVVRYYENKNISRLKRISNGR
;
A
#
# COMPACT_ATOMS: atom_id res chain seq x y z
N MET A 1 17.23 1.62 3.85
CA MET A 1 17.26 0.41 4.70
C MET A 1 18.01 -0.67 3.93
N PRO A 2 18.91 -1.47 4.54
CA PRO A 2 19.61 -2.55 3.83
C PRO A 2 18.65 -3.60 3.25
N LYS A 3 18.95 -4.20 2.08
CA LYS A 3 18.06 -5.16 1.39
C LYS A 3 17.65 -6.33 2.29
N SER A 4 18.59 -6.90 3.05
CA SER A 4 18.33 -7.98 4.00
C SER A 4 17.26 -7.62 5.04
N MET A 5 17.31 -6.39 5.56
CA MET A 5 16.34 -5.90 6.54
C MET A 5 14.97 -5.64 5.90
N MET A 6 14.92 -5.18 4.64
CA MET A 6 13.66 -5.03 3.91
C MET A 6 12.99 -6.39 3.66
N ILE A 7 13.76 -7.40 3.23
CA ILE A 7 13.27 -8.78 3.06
C ILE A 7 12.73 -9.32 4.39
N TRP A 8 13.51 -9.17 5.47
CA TRP A 8 13.09 -9.59 6.81
C TRP A 8 11.80 -8.92 7.27
N ASN A 9 11.67 -7.60 7.06
CA ASN A 9 10.46 -6.86 7.43
C ASN A 9 9.24 -7.30 6.63
N THR A 10 9.39 -7.54 5.32
CA THR A 10 8.31 -8.08 4.49
C THR A 10 7.89 -9.47 4.99
N TYR A 11 8.85 -10.39 5.13
CA TYR A 11 8.59 -11.74 5.62
C TYR A 11 7.87 -11.74 6.97
N ARG A 12 8.39 -10.97 7.94
CA ARG A 12 7.82 -10.85 9.28
C ARG A 12 6.38 -10.33 9.25
N SER A 13 6.09 -9.34 8.40
CA SER A 13 4.74 -8.82 8.21
C SER A 13 3.79 -9.90 7.70
N ARG A 14 4.21 -10.71 6.71
CA ARG A 14 3.41 -11.83 6.18
C ARG A 14 3.18 -12.92 7.22
N LEU A 15 4.21 -13.31 7.97
CA LEU A 15 4.11 -14.31 9.02
C LEU A 15 3.12 -13.90 10.11
N ILE A 16 3.18 -12.65 10.58
CA ILE A 16 2.25 -12.13 11.57
C ILE A 16 0.81 -12.15 11.03
N GLY A 17 0.61 -11.71 9.78
CA GLY A 17 -0.70 -11.78 9.13
C GLY A 17 -1.25 -13.20 9.07
N GLN A 18 -0.42 -14.17 8.69
CA GLN A 18 -0.81 -15.58 8.66
C GLN A 18 -1.18 -16.12 10.06
N LEU A 19 -0.40 -15.78 11.09
CA LEU A 19 -0.68 -16.19 12.47
C LEU A 19 -2.03 -15.63 12.96
N MET A 20 -2.32 -14.36 12.65
CA MET A 20 -3.61 -13.74 12.96
C MET A 20 -4.77 -14.43 12.23
N GLN A 21 -4.59 -14.76 10.94
CA GLN A 21 -5.60 -15.51 10.17
C GLN A 21 -5.85 -16.89 10.77
N LYS A 22 -4.81 -17.60 11.21
CA LYS A 22 -4.94 -18.89 11.93
C LYS A 22 -5.72 -18.75 13.24
N ALA A 23 -5.67 -17.59 13.88
CA ALA A 23 -6.45 -17.26 15.07
C ALA A 23 -7.90 -16.82 14.76
N GLY A 24 -8.34 -16.88 13.50
CA GLY A 24 -9.70 -16.48 13.08
C GLY A 24 -9.88 -14.98 12.85
N ILE A 25 -8.79 -14.20 12.82
CA ILE A 25 -8.85 -12.75 12.58
C ILE A 25 -8.87 -12.48 11.08
N ILE A 26 -9.77 -11.59 10.66
CA ILE A 26 -9.77 -11.08 9.29
C ILE A 26 -8.60 -10.11 9.12
N VAL A 27 -7.67 -10.46 8.23
CA VAL A 27 -6.48 -9.65 7.93
C VAL A 27 -6.56 -9.13 6.50
N ILE A 28 -6.42 -7.81 6.34
CA ILE A 28 -6.22 -7.15 5.05
C ILE A 28 -4.75 -6.71 5.00
N PRO A 29 -3.89 -7.36 4.21
CA PRO A 29 -2.49 -7.03 4.20
C PRO A 29 -2.24 -5.69 3.50
N THR A 30 -1.39 -4.88 4.13
CA THR A 30 -0.87 -3.66 3.51
C THR A 30 0.32 -4.01 2.63
N VAL A 31 0.28 -3.54 1.39
CA VAL A 31 1.37 -3.63 0.42
C VAL A 31 2.20 -2.35 0.50
N SER A 32 3.51 -2.52 0.57
CA SER A 32 4.47 -1.42 0.65
C SER A 32 5.75 -1.84 -0.06
N TRP A 33 6.32 -0.90 -0.81
CA TRP A 33 7.58 -1.01 -1.52
C TRP A 33 8.44 0.22 -1.19
N ALA A 34 9.75 0.08 -1.34
CA ALA A 34 10.71 1.17 -1.07
C ALA A 34 11.31 1.72 -2.36
N ASP A 35 11.62 0.84 -3.31
CA ASP A 35 12.11 1.11 -4.66
C ASP A 35 11.79 -0.09 -5.55
N GLU A 36 12.09 -0.02 -6.85
CA GLU A 36 11.82 -1.12 -7.80
C GLU A 36 12.54 -2.42 -7.44
N LYS A 37 13.71 -2.36 -6.77
CA LYS A 37 14.44 -3.57 -6.34
C LYS A 37 13.68 -4.33 -5.25
N THR A 38 12.72 -3.69 -4.60
CA THR A 38 11.84 -4.37 -3.65
C THR A 38 10.73 -5.18 -4.30
N PHE A 39 10.44 -4.96 -5.60
CA PHE A 39 9.43 -5.72 -6.33
C PHE A 39 9.78 -7.20 -6.44
N ASP A 40 11.07 -7.55 -6.31
CA ASP A 40 11.54 -8.93 -6.19
C ASP A 40 10.86 -9.72 -5.08
N PHE A 41 10.38 -9.07 -4.01
CA PHE A 41 9.90 -9.75 -2.81
C PHE A 41 8.69 -9.11 -2.11
N CYS A 42 8.37 -7.83 -2.35
CA CYS A 42 7.34 -7.13 -1.57
C CYS A 42 5.92 -7.65 -1.83
N PHE A 43 5.70 -8.27 -2.99
CA PHE A 43 4.41 -8.85 -3.38
C PHE A 43 4.24 -10.32 -2.95
N ASP A 44 5.31 -10.96 -2.48
CA ASP A 44 5.27 -12.37 -2.13
C ASP A 44 4.44 -12.63 -0.86
N GLY A 45 3.73 -13.76 -0.87
CA GLY A 45 2.86 -14.19 0.23
C GLY A 45 1.61 -13.33 0.41
N LEU A 46 1.33 -12.40 -0.51
CA LEU A 46 0.06 -11.67 -0.54
C LEU A 46 -1.07 -12.54 -1.11
N PRO A 47 -2.32 -12.37 -0.62
CA PRO A 47 -3.46 -13.07 -1.17
C PRO A 47 -3.78 -12.54 -2.58
N GLN A 48 -4.04 -13.49 -3.48
CA GLN A 48 -4.47 -13.23 -4.85
C GLN A 48 -5.97 -12.97 -4.91
N GLU A 49 -6.41 -12.13 -5.85
CA GLU A 49 -7.84 -11.85 -6.08
C GLU A 49 -8.59 -11.40 -4.81
N SER A 50 -7.88 -10.69 -3.93
CA SER A 50 -8.32 -10.35 -2.57
C SER A 50 -8.55 -8.85 -2.42
N THR A 51 -8.95 -8.43 -1.22
CA THR A 51 -8.80 -7.05 -0.75
C THR A 51 -7.37 -6.82 -0.28
N LEU A 52 -6.73 -5.76 -0.77
CA LEU A 52 -5.41 -5.30 -0.34
C LEU A 52 -5.48 -3.84 0.11
N ALA A 53 -4.54 -3.42 0.94
CA ALA A 53 -4.39 -2.02 1.34
C ALA A 53 -3.08 -1.41 0.82
N ILE A 54 -3.12 -0.15 0.40
CA ILE A 54 -1.95 0.66 0.02
C ILE A 54 -2.09 2.07 0.63
N SER A 55 -1.03 2.87 0.57
CA SER A 55 -1.07 4.26 1.04
C SER A 55 -0.60 5.23 -0.03
N THR A 56 -1.18 6.43 -0.03
CA THR A 56 -0.74 7.58 -0.85
C THR A 56 0.02 8.62 -0.02
N ILE A 57 0.35 8.31 1.24
CA ILE A 57 1.13 9.22 2.10
C ILE A 57 2.53 9.39 1.52
N GLY A 58 2.91 10.64 1.24
CA GLY A 58 4.24 10.99 0.72
C GLY A 58 4.36 10.93 -0.80
N VAL A 59 3.34 10.44 -1.51
CA VAL A 59 3.36 10.29 -2.97
C VAL A 59 3.42 11.63 -3.70
N ARG A 60 2.83 12.69 -3.13
CA ARG A 60 2.75 14.03 -3.76
C ARG A 60 3.95 14.93 -3.42
N ARG A 61 5.06 14.41 -2.89
CA ARG A 61 6.23 15.23 -2.50
C ARG A 61 7.04 15.67 -3.71
N LYS A 62 7.29 14.76 -4.66
CA LYS A 62 7.99 15.02 -5.93
C LYS A 62 7.42 14.10 -7.01
N GLN A 63 7.63 14.47 -8.26
CA GLN A 63 7.19 13.68 -9.42
C GLN A 63 7.73 12.23 -9.38
N SER A 64 8.99 12.05 -8.99
CA SER A 64 9.61 10.74 -8.83
C SER A 64 8.93 9.84 -7.78
N ASP A 65 8.37 10.44 -6.72
CA ASP A 65 7.66 9.68 -5.68
C ASP A 65 6.32 9.16 -6.21
N TYR A 66 5.67 9.96 -7.07
CA TYR A 66 4.46 9.56 -7.78
C TYR A 66 4.74 8.45 -8.79
N GLU A 67 5.79 8.58 -9.60
CA GLU A 67 6.20 7.57 -10.58
C GLU A 67 6.53 6.23 -9.91
N LEU A 68 7.31 6.25 -8.82
CA LEU A 68 7.61 5.03 -8.07
C LEU A 68 6.36 4.40 -7.43
N TRP A 69 5.44 5.23 -6.94
CA TRP A 69 4.17 4.74 -6.43
C TRP A 69 3.34 4.11 -7.55
N GLN A 70 3.26 4.77 -8.70
CA GLN A 70 2.54 4.28 -9.87
C GLN A 70 3.08 2.92 -10.34
N SER A 71 4.40 2.80 -10.54
CA SER A 71 5.04 1.55 -10.95
C SER A 71 4.79 0.42 -9.95
N GLY A 72 4.80 0.72 -8.65
CA GLY A 72 4.48 -0.28 -7.63
C GLY A 72 3.01 -0.69 -7.60
N VAL A 73 2.08 0.22 -7.90
CA VAL A 73 0.65 -0.10 -8.04
C VAL A 73 0.42 -0.96 -9.28
N ASP A 74 1.04 -0.62 -10.40
CA ASP A 74 0.94 -1.38 -11.66
C ASP A 74 1.44 -2.83 -11.46
N GLU A 75 2.63 -2.99 -10.87
CA GLU A 75 3.21 -4.32 -10.59
C GLU A 75 2.36 -5.12 -9.59
N MET A 76 1.81 -4.46 -8.56
CA MET A 76 0.89 -5.08 -7.61
C MET A 76 -0.39 -5.57 -8.29
N ILE A 77 -0.97 -4.78 -9.19
CA ILE A 77 -2.19 -5.14 -9.90
C ILE A 77 -1.94 -6.37 -10.78
N GLU A 78 -0.83 -6.38 -11.51
CA GLU A 78 -0.45 -7.51 -12.37
C GLU A 78 -0.23 -8.80 -11.57
N ARG A 79 0.55 -8.71 -10.49
CA ARG A 79 0.94 -9.89 -9.70
C ARG A 79 -0.13 -10.39 -8.74
N CYS A 80 -0.90 -9.50 -8.13
CA CYS A 80 -1.86 -9.84 -7.06
C CYS A 80 -3.32 -9.85 -7.52
N LYS A 81 -3.62 -9.20 -8.65
CA LYS A 81 -4.96 -9.11 -9.26
C LYS A 81 -6.06 -8.76 -8.23
N PRO A 82 -5.89 -7.72 -7.40
CA PRO A 82 -6.80 -7.46 -6.29
C PRO A 82 -8.22 -7.15 -6.77
N ARG A 83 -9.24 -7.67 -6.07
CA ARG A 83 -10.64 -7.32 -6.32
C ARG A 83 -11.04 -5.98 -5.70
N ARG A 84 -10.31 -5.58 -4.65
CA ARG A 84 -10.57 -4.33 -3.91
C ARG A 84 -9.28 -3.73 -3.37
N LEU A 85 -9.16 -2.41 -3.48
CA LEU A 85 -8.08 -1.64 -2.88
C LEU A 85 -8.61 -0.66 -1.85
N MET A 86 -8.06 -0.74 -0.64
CA MET A 86 -8.25 0.22 0.42
C MET A 86 -7.04 1.16 0.44
N ILE A 87 -7.24 2.43 0.12
CA ILE A 87 -6.16 3.39 -0.04
C ILE A 87 -6.17 4.36 1.13
N TYR A 88 -5.11 4.39 1.91
CA TYR A 88 -4.97 5.32 3.03
C TYR A 88 -4.17 6.57 2.63
N GLY A 89 -4.82 7.73 2.67
CA GLY A 89 -4.24 9.03 2.31
C GLY A 89 -5.13 9.83 1.37
N ASP A 90 -4.56 10.89 0.80
CA ASP A 90 -5.25 11.76 -0.16
C ASP A 90 -5.44 11.03 -1.49
N GLU A 91 -6.50 11.35 -2.23
CA GLU A 91 -6.69 10.84 -3.59
C GLU A 91 -5.52 11.22 -4.50
N VAL A 92 -5.24 10.41 -5.52
CA VAL A 92 -4.19 10.61 -6.52
C VAL A 92 -4.76 10.48 -7.92
N ASP A 93 -4.14 11.13 -8.89
CA ASP A 93 -4.56 11.12 -10.29
C ASP A 93 -4.10 9.84 -11.00
N TYR A 94 -4.62 8.69 -10.55
CA TYR A 94 -4.31 7.38 -11.10
C TYR A 94 -5.61 6.67 -11.53
N GLN A 95 -5.61 6.15 -12.76
CA GLN A 95 -6.76 5.45 -13.32
C GLN A 95 -6.68 3.95 -13.02
N PHE A 96 -7.37 3.53 -11.95
CA PHE A 96 -7.47 2.11 -11.62
C PHE A 96 -8.32 1.33 -12.64
N PRO A 97 -7.99 0.06 -12.92
CA PRO A 97 -8.84 -0.83 -13.71
C PRO A 97 -10.28 -0.90 -13.16
N LYS A 98 -11.27 -0.84 -14.05
CA LYS A 98 -12.71 -0.76 -13.70
C LYS A 98 -13.22 -1.93 -12.87
N ASN A 99 -12.55 -3.08 -12.94
CA ASN A 99 -12.89 -4.30 -12.20
C ASN A 99 -12.39 -4.29 -10.74
N ILE A 100 -11.64 -3.27 -10.32
CA ILE A 100 -11.12 -3.12 -8.97
C ILE A 100 -11.99 -2.12 -8.20
N VAL A 101 -12.57 -2.55 -7.08
CA VAL A 101 -13.30 -1.63 -6.20
C VAL A 101 -12.31 -0.82 -5.38
N VAL A 102 -12.24 0.49 -5.60
CA VAL A 102 -11.33 1.39 -4.87
C VAL A 102 -12.07 2.17 -3.79
N ARG A 103 -11.48 2.24 -2.59
CA ARG A 103 -11.98 3.03 -1.45
C ARG A 103 -10.84 3.80 -0.81
N TYR A 104 -10.97 5.13 -0.76
CA TYR A 104 -10.05 6.00 -0.06
C TYR A 104 -10.45 6.20 1.40
N TYR A 105 -9.45 6.29 2.26
CA TYR A 105 -9.58 6.56 3.69
C TYR A 105 -8.68 7.73 4.04
N GLU A 106 -9.32 8.86 4.38
CA GLU A 106 -8.60 10.08 4.71
C GLU A 106 -7.82 9.95 6.02
N ASN A 107 -6.63 10.56 6.03
CA ASN A 107 -5.85 10.71 7.24
C ASN A 107 -6.30 11.97 8.02
N LYS A 108 -7.20 11.79 8.99
CA LYS A 108 -7.69 12.88 9.85
C LYS A 108 -6.59 13.66 10.58
N ASN A 109 -5.44 13.04 10.86
CA ASN A 109 -4.31 13.73 11.50
C ASN A 109 -3.62 14.70 10.53
N ILE A 110 -3.49 14.34 9.25
CA ILE A 110 -2.97 15.24 8.22
C ILE A 110 -3.97 16.38 7.99
N SER A 111 -5.27 16.09 7.91
CA SER A 111 -6.30 17.12 7.80
C SER A 111 -6.25 18.09 8.98
N ARG A 112 -6.02 17.58 10.21
CA ARG A 112 -5.83 18.41 11.41
C ARG A 112 -4.57 19.28 11.35
N LEU A 113 -3.43 18.71 10.92
CA LEU A 113 -2.17 19.44 10.80
C LEU A 113 -2.23 20.54 9.72
N LYS A 114 -2.86 20.25 8.57
CA LYS A 114 -3.11 21.25 7.52
C LYS A 114 -4.00 22.41 8.03
N ARG A 115 -4.98 22.14 8.90
CA ARG A 115 -5.80 23.19 9.54
C ARG A 115 -4.97 24.09 10.46
N ILE A 116 -4.15 23.48 11.32
CA ILE A 116 -3.25 24.19 12.24
C ILE A 116 -2.22 25.03 11.47
N SER A 117 -1.60 24.51 10.40
CA SER A 117 -0.63 25.28 9.61
C SER A 117 -1.27 26.42 8.82
N ASN A 118 -2.56 26.30 8.49
CA ASN A 118 -3.32 27.32 7.75
C ASN A 118 -4.03 28.32 8.66
N GLY A 119 -3.73 28.34 9.97
CA GLY A 119 -4.24 29.33 10.92
C GLY A 119 -5.76 29.29 11.10
N ARG A 120 -6.40 28.11 10.97
CA ARG A 120 -7.84 27.91 11.21
C ARG A 120 -8.10 26.84 12.25
#